data_AF-I7G0H0-F1
#
_entry.id   AF-I7G0H0-F1
#
_cell.length_a   1.000
_cell.length_b   1.000
_cell.length_c   1.000
_cell.angle_alpha   90.00
_cell.angle_beta   90.00
_cell.angle_gamma   90.00
#
_symmetry.space_group_name_H-M   'P 1'
#
loop_
_entity.id
_entity.type
_entity.pdbx_description
1 polymer ?
#
loop_
_entity_poly.entity_id
_entity_poly.type
_entity_poly.pdbx_seq_one_letter_code
_entity_poly.pdbx_strand_id
1 'polypeptide(L)'
;MLRRSVESAQYTAVAFTERLAAEGILPSVGSVGDSFDNALAESVNSSYKTELIDRQPLYPGATELALGTAEWVAFYNRQRPNGYCQDLTPDRAEALYYHRQRHPHAEEALR
;
A
#
# COMPACT_ATOMS: atom_id res chain seq x y z
N MET A 1 5.42 28.66 1.47
CA MET A 1 5.52 27.62 0.42
C MET A 1 5.15 26.29 1.05
N LEU A 2 3.99 25.73 0.69
CA LEU A 2 3.59 24.38 1.10
C LEU A 2 4.37 23.38 0.24
N ARG A 3 5.19 22.56 0.88
CA ARG A 3 5.92 21.46 0.24
C ARG A 3 4.89 20.45 -0.30
N ARG A 4 5.01 20.03 -1.57
CA ARG A 4 4.17 18.99 -2.16
C ARG A 4 4.31 17.69 -1.36
N SER A 5 3.18 17.07 -1.03
CA SER A 5 3.11 15.85 -0.20
C SER A 5 3.78 14.61 -0.80
N VAL A 6 4.18 14.64 -2.08
CA VAL A 6 4.61 13.43 -2.82
C VAL A 6 6.11 13.39 -3.11
N GLU A 7 6.83 14.51 -2.96
CA GLU A 7 8.27 14.55 -3.23
C GLU A 7 9.05 14.75 -1.93
N SER A 8 9.10 13.68 -1.14
CA SER A 8 10.18 13.56 -0.17
C SER A 8 11.51 13.45 -0.92
N ALA A 9 12.52 14.23 -0.52
CA ALA A 9 13.85 14.21 -1.12
C ALA A 9 14.49 12.80 -1.11
N GLN A 10 13.95 11.89 -0.29
CA GLN A 10 14.33 10.49 -0.25
C GLN A 10 13.84 9.70 -1.47
N TYR A 11 12.62 9.97 -1.96
CA TYR A 11 12.04 9.26 -3.12
C TYR A 11 12.56 9.81 -4.47
N THR A 12 13.18 10.99 -4.47
CA THR A 12 13.87 11.57 -5.62
C THR A 12 15.40 11.46 -5.52
N ALA A 13 15.91 10.86 -4.45
CA ALA A 13 17.35 10.66 -4.26
C ALA A 13 17.91 9.75 -5.36
N VAL A 14 19.09 10.10 -5.88
CA VAL A 14 19.79 9.34 -6.93
C VAL A 14 19.97 7.88 -6.54
N ALA A 15 20.43 7.62 -5.31
CA ALA A 15 20.62 6.26 -4.82
C ALA A 15 19.32 5.43 -4.81
N PHE A 16 18.16 6.07 -4.60
CA PHE A 16 16.87 5.40 -4.62
C PHE A 16 16.42 5.11 -6.05
N THR A 17 16.53 6.07 -6.96
CA THR A 17 16.13 5.89 -8.37
C THR A 17 17.04 4.93 -9.12
N GLU A 18 18.35 4.93 -8.84
CA GLU A 18 19.31 3.95 -9.37
C GLU A 18 18.97 2.54 -8.89
N ARG A 19 18.57 2.37 -7.62
CA ARG A 19 18.17 1.05 -7.11
C ARG A 19 16.90 0.55 -7.80
N LEU A 20 15.91 1.42 -8.00
CA LEU A 20 14.69 1.05 -8.72
C LEU A 20 14.99 0.64 -10.16
N ALA A 21 15.86 1.39 -10.86
CA ALA A 21 16.29 1.06 -12.22
C ALA A 21 17.02 -0.30 -12.28
N ALA A 22 17.87 -0.60 -11.30
CA ALA A 22 18.58 -1.89 -11.22
C ALA A 22 17.62 -3.08 -11.05
N GLU A 23 16.47 -2.89 -10.40
CA GLU A 23 15.42 -3.91 -10.23
C GLU A 23 14.37 -3.87 -11.36
N GLY A 24 14.53 -3.02 -12.37
CA GLY A 24 13.57 -2.86 -13.46
C GLY A 24 12.25 -2.22 -13.03
N ILE A 25 12.22 -1.52 -11.89
CA ILE A 25 11.04 -0.86 -11.35
C ILE A 25 11.00 0.58 -11.84
N LEU A 26 9.90 0.97 -12.50
CA LEU A 26 9.68 2.36 -12.89
C LEU A 26 9.11 3.14 -11.70
N PRO A 27 9.73 4.28 -11.30
CA PRO A 27 9.21 5.11 -10.23
C PRO A 27 7.92 5.81 -10.69
N SER A 28 6.80 5.55 -10.02
CA SER A 28 5.54 6.27 -10.21
C SER A 28 5.54 7.52 -9.33
N VAL A 29 6.27 8.56 -9.75
CA VAL A 29 6.26 9.88 -9.07
C VAL A 29 5.20 10.81 -9.67
N GLY A 30 4.52 10.38 -10.73
CA GLY A 30 3.38 11.03 -11.37
C GLY A 30 3.68 12.37 -12.07
N SER A 31 3.00 12.63 -13.19
CA SER A 31 2.74 14.00 -13.64
C SER A 31 1.75 14.69 -12.69
N VAL A 32 1.69 16.03 -12.72
CA VAL A 32 0.69 16.78 -11.95
C VAL A 32 -0.72 16.32 -12.34
N GLY A 33 -1.44 15.67 -11.42
CA GLY A 33 -2.83 15.28 -11.61
C GLY A 33 -3.11 13.76 -11.61
N ASP A 34 -2.08 12.91 -11.73
CA ASP A 34 -2.23 11.45 -11.80
C ASP A 34 -2.00 10.78 -10.44
N SER A 35 -2.79 11.13 -9.44
CA SER A 35 -2.55 10.76 -8.03
C SER A 35 -3.30 9.53 -7.53
N PHE A 36 -3.86 8.70 -8.42
CA PHE A 36 -4.71 7.57 -8.01
C PHE A 36 -4.02 6.62 -7.04
N ASP A 37 -2.77 6.24 -7.32
CA ASP A 37 -1.98 5.35 -6.45
C ASP A 37 -1.65 6.02 -5.10
N ASN A 38 -1.35 7.33 -5.14
CA ASN A 38 -1.05 8.09 -3.93
C ASN A 38 -2.30 8.24 -3.04
N ALA A 39 -3.47 8.47 -3.62
CA ALA A 39 -4.72 8.58 -2.87
C ALA A 39 -5.04 7.30 -2.10
N LEU A 40 -4.83 6.13 -2.73
CA LEU A 40 -4.97 4.84 -2.07
C LEU A 40 -3.95 4.69 -0.92
N ALA A 41 -2.66 4.94 -1.18
CA ALA A 41 -1.62 4.84 -0.16
C ALA A 41 -1.89 5.77 1.04
N GLU A 42 -2.31 7.00 0.79
CA GLU A 42 -2.66 7.97 1.84
C GLU A 42 -3.88 7.52 2.66
N SER A 43 -4.87 6.88 2.04
CA SER A 43 -6.04 6.36 2.76
C SER A 43 -5.66 5.25 3.75
N VAL A 44 -4.74 4.36 3.35
CA VAL A 44 -4.22 3.29 4.22
C VAL A 44 -3.37 3.89 5.34
N ASN A 45 -2.47 4.82 5.03
CA ASN A 45 -1.63 5.49 6.01
C ASN A 45 -2.44 6.30 7.02
N SER A 46 -3.53 6.94 6.58
CA SER A 46 -4.46 7.65 7.46
C SER A 46 -5.14 6.68 8.43
N SER A 47 -5.65 5.55 7.92
CA SER A 47 -6.26 4.51 8.75
C SER A 47 -5.27 3.96 9.79
N TYR A 48 -4.04 3.68 9.37
CA TYR A 48 -2.96 3.23 10.24
C TYR A 48 -2.68 4.23 11.38
N LYS A 49 -2.49 5.51 11.05
CA LYS A 49 -2.21 6.55 12.05
C LYS A 49 -3.37 6.71 13.01
N THR A 50 -4.60 6.82 12.50
CA THR A 50 -5.78 6.99 13.35
C THR A 50 -5.98 5.83 14.31
N GLU A 51 -5.82 4.59 13.86
CA GLU A 51 -6.16 3.42 14.66
C GLU A 51 -5.04 2.97 15.60
N LEU A 52 -3.80 3.00 15.11
CA LEU A 52 -2.65 2.51 15.85
C LEU A 52 -1.94 3.61 16.63
N ILE A 53 -1.96 4.86 16.16
CA ILE A 53 -1.21 5.96 16.79
C ILE A 53 -2.13 6.88 17.58
N ASP A 54 -3.16 7.44 16.93
CA ASP A 54 -3.97 8.51 17.52
C ASP A 54 -4.96 7.99 18.58
N ARG A 55 -5.37 6.72 18.49
CA ARG A 55 -6.34 6.08 19.39
C ARG A 55 -5.71 5.17 20.44
N GLN A 56 -4.39 4.99 20.43
CA GLN A 56 -3.68 4.15 21.40
C GLN A 56 -2.91 5.00 22.41
N PRO A 57 -2.61 4.47 23.61
CA PRO A 57 -1.60 5.04 24.48
C PRO A 57 -0.25 5.17 23.76
N LEU A 58 0.59 6.10 24.24
CA LEU A 58 1.94 6.26 23.69
C LEU A 58 2.74 4.95 23.80
N TYR A 59 3.42 4.60 22.71
CA TYR A 59 4.32 3.47 22.69
C TYR A 59 5.59 3.77 23.51
N PRO A 60 6.08 2.81 24.32
CA PRO A 60 7.31 2.98 25.10
C PRO A 60 8.55 3.24 24.24
N GLY A 61 8.58 2.71 23.01
CA GLY A 61 9.70 2.83 22.10
C GLY A 61 9.41 2.31 20.70
N ALA A 62 10.44 2.38 19.85
CA ALA A 62 10.35 1.98 18.45
C ALA A 62 10.11 0.47 18.29
N THR A 63 10.56 -0.36 19.22
CA THR A 63 10.38 -1.81 19.18
C THR A 63 8.91 -2.19 19.35
N GLU A 64 8.25 -1.62 20.36
CA GLU A 64 6.84 -1.85 20.64
C GLU A 64 5.96 -1.29 19.52
N LEU A 65 6.34 -0.12 18.99
CA LEU A 65 5.66 0.45 17.82
C LEU A 65 5.81 -0.47 16.60
N ALA A 66 7.01 -0.98 16.31
CA ALA A 66 7.24 -1.87 15.17
C ALA A 66 6.44 -3.17 15.27
N LEU A 67 6.31 -3.74 16.48
CA LEU A 67 5.44 -4.89 16.70
C LEU A 67 3.98 -4.54 16.46
N GLY A 68 3.49 -3.44 17.03
CA GLY A 68 2.13 -2.95 16.78
C GLY A 68 1.86 -2.67 15.30
N THR A 69 2.84 -2.14 14.57
CA THR A 69 2.75 -1.94 13.12
C THR A 69 2.60 -3.28 12.40
N ALA A 70 3.42 -4.28 12.74
CA ALA A 70 3.34 -5.60 12.12
C ALA A 70 1.99 -6.28 12.38
N GLU A 71 1.47 -6.17 13.61
CA GLU A 71 0.15 -6.67 13.98
C GLU A 71 -0.97 -5.96 13.22
N TRP A 72 -0.91 -4.62 13.14
CA TRP A 72 -1.89 -3.83 12.41
C TRP A 72 -1.89 -4.16 10.91
N VAL A 73 -0.72 -4.31 10.29
CA VAL A 73 -0.58 -4.73 8.88
C VAL A 73 -1.16 -6.13 8.66
N ALA A 74 -0.92 -7.06 9.57
CA ALA A 74 -1.48 -8.41 9.48
C ALA A 74 -3.01 -8.39 9.60
N PHE A 75 -3.56 -7.61 10.53
CA PHE A 75 -5.00 -7.40 10.68
C PHE A 75 -5.60 -6.76 9.42
N TYR A 76 -5.03 -5.66 8.93
CA TYR A 76 -5.53 -4.93 7.77
C TYR A 76 -5.60 -5.84 6.54
N ASN A 77 -4.54 -6.62 6.28
CA ASN A 77 -4.46 -7.43 5.07
C ASN A 77 -5.27 -8.73 5.13
N ARG A 78 -5.38 -9.37 6.30
CA ARG A 78 -5.93 -10.74 6.42
C ARG A 78 -7.30 -10.82 7.07
N GLN A 79 -7.73 -9.76 7.75
CA GLN A 79 -8.95 -9.79 8.58
C GLN A 79 -9.92 -8.66 8.26
N ARG A 80 -9.45 -7.48 7.84
CA ARG A 80 -10.30 -6.33 7.53
C ARG A 80 -10.90 -6.43 6.12
N PRO A 81 -12.25 -6.50 5.99
CA PRO A 81 -12.91 -6.30 4.70
C PRO A 81 -12.64 -4.89 4.17
N ASN A 82 -12.42 -4.76 2.86
CA ASN A 82 -12.18 -3.48 2.22
C ASN A 82 -13.14 -3.29 1.04
N GLY A 83 -13.92 -2.20 1.05
CA GLY A 83 -14.88 -1.89 0.00
C GLY A 83 -14.24 -1.70 -1.38
N TYR A 84 -13.01 -1.17 -1.46
CA TYR A 84 -12.25 -1.11 -2.72
C TYR A 84 -11.85 -2.50 -3.24
N CYS A 85 -11.80 -3.49 -2.35
CA CYS A 85 -11.52 -4.89 -2.64
C CYS A 85 -12.81 -5.72 -2.79
N GLN A 86 -13.95 -5.11 -3.11
CA GLN A 86 -15.26 -5.82 -3.20
C GLN A 86 -15.62 -6.54 -1.90
N ASP A 87 -15.35 -5.89 -0.78
CA ASP A 87 -15.54 -6.41 0.59
C ASP A 87 -14.70 -7.66 0.92
N LEU A 88 -13.74 -8.01 0.07
CA LEU A 88 -12.71 -8.98 0.41
C LEU A 88 -11.62 -8.33 1.28
N THR A 89 -10.89 -9.18 1.99
CA THR A 89 -9.63 -8.78 2.60
C THR A 89 -8.58 -8.55 1.50
N PRO A 90 -7.64 -7.60 1.68
CA PRO A 90 -6.63 -7.28 0.66
C PRO A 90 -5.85 -8.52 0.16
N ASP A 91 -5.48 -9.44 1.05
CA ASP A 91 -4.77 -10.67 0.67
C ASP A 91 -5.58 -11.58 -0.27
N ARG A 92 -6.89 -11.70 -0.04
CA ARG A 92 -7.81 -12.47 -0.89
C ARG A 92 -8.01 -11.81 -2.24
N ALA A 93 -8.16 -10.48 -2.26
CA ALA A 93 -8.29 -9.73 -3.50
C ALA A 93 -7.03 -9.87 -4.37
N GLU A 94 -5.85 -9.76 -3.76
CA GLU A 94 -4.56 -9.97 -4.42
C GLU A 94 -4.42 -11.41 -4.96
N ALA A 95 -4.76 -12.42 -4.15
CA ALA A 95 -4.72 -13.82 -4.57
C ALA A 95 -5.63 -14.10 -5.78
N LEU A 96 -6.86 -13.55 -5.78
CA LEU A 96 -7.78 -13.68 -6.90
C LEU A 96 -7.28 -12.96 -8.15
N TYR A 97 -6.70 -11.77 -7.99
CA TYR A 97 -6.11 -11.01 -9.09
C TYR A 97 -5.01 -11.81 -9.78
N TYR A 98 -4.04 -12.33 -9.04
CA TYR A 98 -2.95 -13.13 -9.62
C TYR A 98 -3.44 -14.48 -10.15
N HIS A 99 -4.44 -15.10 -9.53
CA HIS A 99 -5.06 -16.30 -10.07
C HIS A 99 -5.66 -16.04 -11.46
N ARG A 100 -6.41 -14.94 -11.63
CA ARG A 100 -6.99 -14.54 -12.92
C ARG A 100 -5.91 -14.24 -13.97
N GLN A 101 -4.85 -13.54 -13.60
CA GLN A 101 -3.74 -13.26 -14.51
C GLN A 101 -3.01 -14.51 -14.98
N ARG A 102 -2.84 -15.51 -14.11
CA ARG A 102 -2.20 -16.79 -14.46
C ARG A 102 -3.10 -17.69 -15.31
N HIS A 103 -4.42 -17.48 -15.27
CA HIS A 103 -5.41 -18.30 -15.97
C HIS A 103 -6.42 -17.45 -16.77
N PRO A 104 -5.97 -16.75 -17.83
CA PRO A 104 -6.81 -15.81 -18.57
C PRO A 104 -7.97 -16.47 -19.35
N HIS A 105 -7.94 -17.78 -19.60
CA HIS A 105 -8.92 -18.50 -20.45
C HIS A 105 -9.94 -19.36 -19.69
N ALA A 106 -10.02 -19.28 -18.35
CA ALA A 106 -10.97 -20.10 -17.60
C ALA A 106 -12.46 -19.77 -17.89
N GLU A 107 -12.75 -18.55 -18.37
CA GLU A 107 -14.12 -18.13 -18.73
C GLU A 107 -14.52 -18.45 -20.18
N GLU A 108 -13.57 -18.74 -21.08
CA GLU A 108 -13.87 -19.13 -22.48
C GLU A 108 -14.22 -20.61 -22.63
N ALA A 109 -13.82 -21.47 -21.68
CA ALA A 109 -14.07 -22.92 -21.73
C ALA A 109 -15.49 -23.35 -21.25
N LEU A 110 -16.33 -22.38 -20.86
CA LEU A 110 -17.70 -22.60 -20.36
C LEU A 110 -18.78 -22.04 -21.31
N ARG A 111 -18.41 -21.67 -22.54
CA ARG A 111 -19.33 -21.39 -23.66
C ARG A 111 -19.25 -22.51 -24.68
#